data_AF-A0A7C1SRS1-F1
#
_entry.id   AF-A0A7C1SRS1-F1
#
_cell.length_a   1.000
_cell.length_b   1.000
_cell.length_c   1.000
_cell.angle_alpha   90.00
_cell.angle_beta   90.00
_cell.angle_gamma   90.00
#
_symmetry.space_group_name_H-M   'P 1'
#
loop_
_entity.id
_entity.type
_entity.pdbx_description
1 polymer ?
#
loop_
_entity_poly.entity_id
_entity_poly.type
_entity_poly.pdbx_seq_one_letter_code
_entity_poly.pdbx_strand_id
1 'polypeptide(L)'
;MVLNPLSDGSLTGTGTLAVQSGILGAVLVTADSSVDVTVKVYKDNSSGPVIYQIVTKLPIWTPGPIRIDSQVLYYDVSGSGGAAQFFEWVE
;
A
#
# COMPACT_ATOMS: atom_id res chain seq x y z
N MET A 1 -18.10 5.99 6.47
CA MET A 1 -16.70 5.52 6.46
C MET A 1 -16.62 4.10 5.94
N VAL A 2 -16.15 3.96 4.70
CA VAL A 2 -15.99 2.70 3.98
C VAL A 2 -14.54 2.62 3.47
N LEU A 3 -14.00 1.40 3.39
CA LEU A 3 -12.74 1.14 2.70
C LEU A 3 -13.01 1.01 1.20
N ASN A 4 -12.51 1.97 0.43
CA ASN A 4 -12.59 1.94 -1.02
C ASN A 4 -11.27 1.43 -1.59
N PRO A 5 -11.25 0.40 -2.45
CA PRO A 5 -10.03 -0.02 -3.12
C PRO A 5 -9.50 1.11 -4.02
N LEU A 6 -8.18 1.32 -3.98
CA LEU A 6 -7.50 2.31 -4.82
C LEU A 6 -7.15 1.78 -6.22
N SER A 7 -7.36 0.49 -6.46
CA SER A 7 -7.09 -0.21 -7.72
C SER A 7 -8.04 -1.41 -7.91
N ASP A 8 -8.26 -1.80 -9.17
CA ASP A 8 -9.11 -2.95 -9.56
C ASP A 8 -8.52 -4.32 -9.17
N GLY A 9 -7.34 -4.35 -8.55
CA GLY A 9 -6.67 -5.56 -8.10
C GLY A 9 -5.37 -5.26 -7.36
N SER A 10 -4.65 -6.32 -6.99
CA SER A 10 -3.34 -6.23 -6.35
C SER A 10 -2.26 -5.78 -7.33
N LEU A 11 -1.31 -4.99 -6.82
CA LEU A 11 -0.25 -4.33 -7.57
C LEU A 11 1.13 -4.91 -7.20
N THR A 12 2.07 -4.80 -8.14
CA THR A 12 3.47 -5.23 -7.98
C THR A 12 4.41 -4.14 -8.49
N GLY A 13 5.65 -4.10 -8.01
CA GLY A 13 6.63 -3.11 -8.43
C GLY A 13 6.34 -1.73 -7.86
N THR A 14 6.80 -0.69 -8.56
CA THR A 14 6.66 0.70 -8.14
C THR A 14 5.56 1.41 -8.93
N GLY A 15 4.87 2.35 -8.28
CA GLY A 15 3.84 3.13 -8.96
C GLY A 15 3.17 4.19 -8.10
N THR A 16 2.09 4.76 -8.65
CA THR A 16 1.27 5.76 -7.98
C THR A 16 -0.21 5.39 -8.01
N LEU A 17 -0.95 5.83 -6.99
CA LEU A 17 -2.41 5.73 -6.92
C LEU A 17 -2.99 7.09 -6.52
N ALA A 18 -4.13 7.46 -7.11
CA ALA A 18 -4.87 8.64 -6.69
C ALA A 18 -5.65 8.32 -5.41
N VAL A 19 -5.55 9.17 -4.39
CA VAL A 19 -6.23 9.02 -3.10
C VAL A 19 -7.08 10.25 -2.87
N GLN A 20 -8.40 10.10 -2.81
CA GLN A 20 -9.33 11.22 -2.68
C GLN A 20 -9.32 11.80 -1.26
N SER A 21 -9.26 10.93 -0.25
CA SER A 21 -9.33 11.35 1.15
C SER A 21 -8.00 11.81 1.75
N GLY A 22 -6.87 11.50 1.09
CA GLY A 22 -5.53 11.67 1.64
C GLY A 22 -5.21 10.75 2.83
N ILE A 23 -6.03 9.71 3.06
CA ILE A 23 -5.88 8.76 4.16
C ILE A 23 -5.84 7.34 3.59
N LEU A 24 -4.67 6.70 3.67
CA LEU A 24 -4.55 5.26 3.42
C LEU A 24 -5.25 4.54 4.59
N GLY A 25 -6.24 3.71 4.27
CA GLY A 25 -7.08 3.04 5.26
C GLY A 25 -6.72 1.60 5.54
N ALA A 26 -6.23 0.87 4.53
CA ALA A 26 -5.70 -0.47 4.71
C ALA A 26 -4.74 -0.89 3.59
N VAL A 27 -3.93 -1.90 3.88
CA VAL A 27 -3.10 -2.61 2.91
C VAL A 27 -3.35 -4.11 3.07
N LEU A 28 -3.70 -4.77 1.98
CA LEU A 28 -3.74 -6.23 1.85
C LEU A 28 -2.47 -6.67 1.13
N VAL A 29 -1.65 -7.49 1.75
CA VAL A 29 -0.45 -8.06 1.12
C VAL A 29 -0.69 -9.54 0.85
N THR A 30 -0.46 -9.97 -0.39
CA THR A 30 -0.36 -11.39 -0.75
C THR A 30 1.10 -11.80 -0.72
N ALA A 31 1.40 -12.97 -0.15
CA ALA A 31 2.74 -13.55 -0.10
C ALA A 31 2.64 -15.08 -0.06
N ASP A 32 3.69 -15.77 -0.52
CA ASP A 32 3.67 -17.22 -0.76
C ASP A 32 4.57 -18.05 0.20
N SER A 33 4.98 -17.47 1.33
CA SER A 33 5.84 -18.06 2.38
C SER A 33 7.30 -18.31 2.05
N SER A 34 7.72 -18.17 0.78
CA SER A 34 9.08 -18.51 0.35
C SER A 34 10.05 -17.33 0.41
N VAL A 35 9.59 -16.12 0.11
CA VAL A 35 10.39 -14.90 0.01
C VAL A 35 9.70 -13.75 0.76
N ASP A 36 10.51 -12.82 1.31
CA ASP A 36 9.99 -11.61 1.92
C ASP A 36 9.34 -10.71 0.85
N VAL A 37 8.07 -10.41 1.05
CA VAL A 37 7.35 -9.37 0.33
C VAL A 37 7.46 -8.10 1.14
N THR A 38 8.01 -7.06 0.52
CA THR A 38 8.16 -5.74 1.13
C THR A 38 7.23 -4.76 0.44
N VAL A 39 6.38 -4.10 1.21
CA VAL A 39 5.53 -3.01 0.74
C VAL A 39 5.95 -1.73 1.43
N LYS A 40 6.27 -0.69 0.66
CA LYS A 40 6.59 0.64 1.14
C LYS A 40 5.64 1.65 0.53
N VAL A 41 5.29 2.66 1.34
CA VAL A 41 4.55 3.84 0.90
C VAL A 41 5.37 5.07 1.25
N TYR A 42 5.47 6.00 0.32
CA TYR A 42 6.30 7.20 0.42
C TYR A 42 5.46 8.46 0.47
N LYS A 43 5.95 9.45 1.22
CA LYS A 43 5.41 10.81 1.22
C LYS A 43 5.92 11.58 0.01
N ASP A 44 5.06 12.37 -0.60
CA ASP A 44 5.33 13.37 -1.66
C ASP A 44 5.84 12.82 -3.02
N ASN A 45 6.75 11.84 -3.04
CA ASN A 45 7.28 11.20 -4.25
C ASN A 45 7.98 9.85 -3.94
N SER A 46 8.38 9.11 -4.98
CA SER A 46 9.04 7.79 -4.89
C SER A 46 10.42 7.78 -4.20
N SER A 47 11.00 8.96 -3.96
CA SER A 47 12.27 9.13 -3.23
C SER A 47 12.07 9.82 -1.88
N GLY A 48 10.83 10.08 -1.49
CA GLY A 48 10.49 10.76 -0.25
C GLY A 48 10.63 9.85 0.98
N PRO A 49 10.29 10.37 2.17
CA PRO A 49 10.28 9.58 3.39
C PRO A 49 9.29 8.41 3.30
N VAL A 50 9.70 7.22 3.77
CA VAL A 50 8.80 6.08 3.92
C VAL A 50 7.88 6.34 5.11
N ILE A 51 6.57 6.39 4.86
CA ILE A 51 5.53 6.65 5.88
C ILE A 51 4.80 5.38 6.31
N TYR A 52 4.93 4.31 5.54
CA TYR A 52 4.47 2.98 5.91
C TYR A 52 5.39 1.94 5.28
N GLN A 53 5.72 0.93 6.05
CA GLN A 53 6.47 -0.23 5.58
C GLN A 53 5.96 -1.48 6.26
N ILE A 54 5.78 -2.54 5.47
CA ILE A 54 5.63 -3.89 5.98
C ILE A 54 6.54 -4.84 5.22
N VAL A 55 7.10 -5.80 5.95
CA VAL A 55 7.85 -6.93 5.41
C VAL A 55 7.18 -8.19 5.94
N THR A 56 6.73 -9.06 5.05
CA THR A 56 6.03 -10.29 5.42
C THR A 56 6.34 -11.43 4.46
N LYS A 57 6.30 -12.66 4.97
CA LYS A 57 6.30 -13.88 4.14
C LYS A 57 4.90 -14.46 3.98
N LEU A 58 3.94 -14.00 4.79
CA LEU A 58 2.58 -14.54 4.81
C LEU A 58 1.58 -13.48 4.38
N PRO A 59 0.43 -13.88 3.81
CA PRO A 59 -0.65 -12.95 3.53
C PRO A 59 -1.06 -12.21 4.81
N ILE A 60 -1.19 -10.89 4.72
CA ILE A 60 -1.56 -10.07 5.88
C ILE A 60 -2.46 -8.90 5.47
N TRP A 61 -3.38 -8.58 6.36
CA TRP A 61 -4.21 -7.40 6.29
C TRP A 61 -3.78 -6.42 7.38
N THR A 62 -3.34 -5.22 7.01
CA THR A 62 -3.01 -4.16 7.96
C THR A 62 -4.00 -3.00 7.85
N PRO A 63 -4.98 -2.91 8.76
CA PRO A 63 -5.87 -1.76 8.82
C PRO A 63 -5.18 -0.60 9.56
N GLY A 64 -5.57 0.62 9.23
CA GLY A 64 -5.21 1.80 10.03
C GLY A 64 -5.18 3.05 9.17
N PRO A 65 -5.66 4.19 9.69
CA PRO A 65 -5.50 5.45 8.99
C PRO A 65 -4.03 5.86 9.01
N ILE A 66 -3.39 5.84 7.85
CA ILE A 66 -2.07 6.42 7.62
C ILE A 66 -2.28 7.69 6.81
N ARG A 67 -1.98 8.84 7.42
CA ARG A 67 -2.07 10.13 6.73
C ARG A 67 -0.99 10.21 5.66
N ILE A 68 -1.40 10.45 4.43
CA ILE A 68 -0.50 10.64 3.28
C ILE A 68 -0.27 12.14 3.04
N ASP A 69 -1.19 13.00 3.52
CA ASP A 69 -1.22 14.46 3.34
C ASP A 69 -1.15 14.92 1.86
N SER A 70 -1.39 13.99 0.92
CA SER A 70 -1.30 14.14 -0.52
C SER A 70 -2.45 13.37 -1.18
N GLN A 71 -2.89 13.82 -2.36
CA GLN A 71 -3.85 13.09 -3.19
C GLN A 71 -3.20 12.02 -4.08
N VAL A 72 -1.89 11.81 -3.92
CA VAL A 72 -1.13 10.79 -4.64
C VAL A 72 -0.36 9.94 -3.63
N LEU A 73 -0.62 8.63 -3.65
CA LEU A 73 0.12 7.61 -2.93
C LEU A 73 1.22 7.08 -3.84
N TYR A 74 2.47 7.09 -3.36
CA TYR A 74 3.61 6.48 -4.05
C TYR A 74 3.95 5.16 -3.35
N TYR A 75 4.05 4.07 -4.10
CA TYR A 75 4.31 2.74 -3.54
C TYR A 75 5.48 2.02 -4.21
N ASP A 76 6.06 1.08 -3.46
CA ASP A 76 7.01 0.07 -3.92
C ASP A 76 6.61 -1.28 -3.29
N VAL A 77 6.27 -2.25 -4.14
CA VAL A 77 5.98 -3.64 -3.78
C VAL A 77 7.06 -4.52 -4.41
N SER A 78 7.90 -5.11 -3.56
CA SER A 78 9.02 -5.96 -3.96
C SER A 78 8.97 -7.33 -3.28
N GLY A 79 9.66 -8.31 -3.85
CA GLY A 79 9.61 -9.72 -3.44
C GLY A 79 8.88 -10.58 -4.47
N SER A 80 9.47 -11.70 -4.88
CA SER A 80 8.85 -12.63 -5.84
C SER A 80 7.61 -13.27 -5.23
N GLY A 81 6.53 -13.38 -6.02
CA GLY A 81 5.26 -13.99 -5.58
C GLY A 81 4.38 -13.08 -4.70
N GLY A 82 4.82 -11.84 -4.45
CA GLY A 82 4.11 -10.86 -3.65
C GLY A 82 3.35 -9.82 -4.47
N ALA A 83 2.21 -9.36 -3.93
CA ALA A 83 1.46 -8.22 -4.45
C ALA A 83 0.74 -7.50 -3.30
N ALA A 84 0.32 -6.24 -3.52
CA ALA A 84 -0.40 -5.46 -2.52
C ALA A 84 -1.63 -4.77 -3.10
N GLN A 85 -2.74 -4.78 -2.37
CA GLN A 85 -3.90 -3.95 -2.64
C GLN A 85 -4.02 -2.89 -1.57
N PHE A 86 -4.24 -1.64 -2.01
CA PHE A 86 -4.34 -0.48 -1.13
C PHE A 86 -5.79 -0.01 -1.08
N PHE A 87 -6.21 0.48 0.08
CA PHE A 87 -7.56 0.97 0.32
C PHE A 87 -7.49 2.32 0.99
N GLU A 88 -8.36 3.26 0.61
CA GLU A 88 -8.52 4.52 1.31
C GLU A 88 -9.76 4.51 2.20
N TRP A 89 -9.75 5.35 3.24
CA TRP A 89 -10.97 5.67 3.98
C TRP A 89 -11.74 6.73 3.22
N VAL A 90 -12.99 6.45 2.84
CA VAL A 90 -13.92 7.41 2.24
C VAL A 90 -15.11 7.59 3.18
N GLU A 91 -15.62 8.81 3.33
CA GLU A 91 -16.80 9.09 4.15
C GLU A 91 -18.06 8.42 3.61
#